data_AF-A0A524JQB1-F1
#
_entry.id   AF-A0A524JQB1-F1
#
_cell.length_a   1.000
_cell.length_b   1.000
_cell.length_c   1.000
_cell.angle_alpha   90.00
_cell.angle_beta   90.00
_cell.angle_gamma   90.00
#
_symmetry.space_group_name_H-M   'P 1'
#
loop_
_entity.id
_entity.type
_entity.pdbx_description
1 polymer ?
#
loop_
_entity_poly.entity_id
_entity_poly.type
_entity_poly.pdbx_seq_one_letter_code
_entity_poly.pdbx_strand_id
1 'polypeptide(L)'
;MKRNIPLSWSYKEIESPKFHSVNLPLSGLPWIYSAEVPINCKIEELSDQLEAQFTRGFLLRGCNAEIASYLRKKDYEVIRTGAEGILDLNNTDKVTKSVRDLVARGSRYGKVKEIPLTEINCQRVSRFIEQTPYG
;
A
#
# COMPACT_ATOMS: atom_id res chain seq x y z
N MET A 1 -10.41 9.78 6.77
CA MET A 1 -11.02 8.81 5.84
C MET A 1 -10.53 7.43 6.26
N LYS A 2 -11.38 6.57 6.83
CA LYS A 2 -10.95 5.21 7.24
C LYS A 2 -10.67 4.40 5.97
N ARG A 3 -9.41 4.04 5.76
CA ARG A 3 -9.01 3.17 4.65
C ARG A 3 -9.34 1.73 5.07
N ASN A 4 -10.42 1.18 4.53
CA ASN A 4 -10.86 -0.19 4.80
C ASN A 4 -10.43 -1.15 3.67
N ILE A 5 -9.24 -0.92 3.11
CA ILE A 5 -8.62 -1.79 2.11
C ILE A 5 -7.16 -2.07 2.49
N PRO A 6 -6.56 -3.16 2.01
CA PRO A 6 -5.15 -3.45 2.22
C PRO A 6 -4.23 -2.30 1.79
N LEU A 7 -3.10 -2.12 2.47
CA LEU A 7 -2.21 -0.96 2.30
C LEU A 7 -1.65 -0.78 0.88
N SER A 8 -1.45 -1.86 0.13
CA SER A 8 -0.93 -1.82 -1.25
C SER A 8 -2.03 -1.61 -2.29
N TRP A 9 -3.28 -1.40 -1.87
CA TRP A 9 -4.42 -1.24 -2.75
C TRP A 9 -4.79 0.23 -2.89
N SER A 10 -5.49 0.57 -3.97
CA SER A 10 -5.88 1.95 -4.27
C SER A 10 -7.32 2.07 -4.72
N TYR A 11 -7.99 3.12 -4.26
CA TYR A 11 -9.31 3.48 -4.76
C TYR A 11 -9.21 4.14 -6.14
N LYS A 12 -10.10 3.76 -7.05
CA LYS A 12 -10.19 4.27 -8.43
C LYS A 12 -11.66 4.46 -8.84
N GLU A 13 -11.90 5.36 -9.79
CA GLU A 13 -13.19 5.49 -10.48
C GLU A 13 -13.34 4.38 -11.52
N ILE A 14 -13.68 3.17 -11.04
CA ILE A 14 -13.89 1.97 -11.85
C ILE A 14 -15.16 1.25 -11.39
N GLU A 15 -15.78 0.47 -12.27
CA GLU A 15 -17.02 -0.26 -11.97
C GLU A 15 -16.78 -1.53 -11.14
N SER A 16 -15.69 -2.24 -11.44
CA SER A 16 -15.34 -3.50 -10.80
C SER A 16 -13.89 -3.51 -10.31
N PRO A 17 -13.59 -4.18 -9.18
CA PRO A 17 -12.22 -4.38 -8.71
C PRO A 17 -11.34 -5.07 -9.75
N LYS A 18 -10.07 -4.63 -9.82
CA LYS A 18 -9.02 -5.30 -10.60
C LYS A 18 -7.96 -5.81 -9.65
N PHE A 19 -7.92 -7.12 -9.47
CA PHE A 19 -6.93 -7.78 -8.61
C PHE A 19 -5.69 -8.16 -9.40
N HIS A 20 -4.53 -7.82 -8.87
CA HIS A 20 -3.25 -8.24 -9.41
C HIS A 20 -2.64 -9.30 -8.50
N SER A 21 -2.34 -10.47 -9.08
CA SER A 21 -1.82 -11.59 -8.34
C SER A 21 -0.70 -12.32 -9.07
N VAL A 22 0.12 -13.02 -8.29
CA VAL A 22 1.11 -13.99 -8.77
C VAL A 22 0.94 -15.28 -7.98
N ASN A 23 1.13 -16.43 -8.62
CA ASN A 23 1.06 -17.71 -7.93
C ASN A 23 2.34 -17.94 -7.12
N LEU A 24 2.18 -18.35 -5.86
CA LEU A 24 3.28 -18.71 -5.00
C LEU A 24 3.92 -20.03 -5.49
N PRO A 25 5.25 -20.12 -5.57
CA PRO A 25 5.92 -21.23 -6.24
C PRO A 25 5.76 -22.59 -5.53
N LEU A 26 5.59 -22.60 -4.21
CA LEU A 26 5.49 -23.83 -3.42
C LEU A 26 4.03 -24.29 -3.20
N SER A 27 3.14 -23.37 -2.83
CA SER A 27 1.74 -23.71 -2.54
C SER A 27 0.83 -23.64 -3.76
N GLY A 28 1.24 -22.93 -4.82
CA GLY A 28 0.39 -22.60 -5.96
C GLY A 28 -0.73 -21.60 -5.65
N LEU A 29 -0.82 -21.12 -4.40
CA LEU A 29 -1.85 -20.15 -4.02
C LEU A 29 -1.58 -18.78 -4.65
N PRO A 30 -2.61 -18.07 -5.11
CA PRO A 30 -2.46 -16.71 -5.61
C PRO A 30 -2.15 -15.76 -4.46
N TRP A 31 -1.04 -15.04 -4.57
CA TRP A 31 -0.73 -13.88 -3.74
C TRP A 31 -1.23 -12.61 -4.41
N ILE A 32 -2.23 -11.97 -3.81
CA ILE A 32 -2.81 -10.72 -4.31
C ILE A 32 -1.97 -9.57 -3.75
N TYR A 33 -1.06 -9.05 -4.58
CA TYR A 33 -0.07 -8.08 -4.14
C TYR A 33 -0.58 -6.62 -4.23
N SER A 34 -1.52 -6.35 -5.14
CA SER A 34 -2.20 -5.05 -5.25
C SER A 34 -3.58 -5.20 -5.86
N ALA A 35 -4.41 -4.18 -5.71
CA ALA A 35 -5.67 -4.06 -6.42
C ALA A 35 -6.06 -2.60 -6.66
N GLU A 36 -6.81 -2.38 -7.73
CA GLU A 36 -7.62 -1.18 -7.93
C GLU A 36 -9.05 -1.51 -7.52
N VAL A 37 -9.65 -0.68 -6.65
CA VAL A 37 -11.00 -0.94 -6.11
C VAL A 37 -11.91 0.29 -6.27
N PRO A 38 -13.22 0.09 -6.50
CA PRO A 38 -14.17 1.20 -6.57
C PRO A 38 -14.19 2.03 -5.28
N ILE A 39 -14.39 3.36 -5.40
CA ILE A 39 -14.31 4.34 -4.29
C ILE A 39 -15.17 3.97 -3.06
N ASN A 40 -16.31 3.32 -3.28
CA ASN A 40 -17.28 2.99 -2.23
C ASN A 40 -17.28 1.52 -1.82
N CYS A 41 -16.34 0.72 -2.36
CA CYS A 41 -16.32 -0.71 -2.10
C CYS A 41 -15.84 -1.00 -0.68
N LYS A 42 -16.54 -1.90 0.01
CA LYS A 42 -16.20 -2.33 1.36
C LYS A 42 -15.40 -3.62 1.36
N ILE A 43 -14.71 -3.92 2.46
CA ILE A 43 -13.89 -5.12 2.58
C ILE A 43 -14.71 -6.40 2.42
N GLU A 44 -15.98 -6.38 2.84
CA GLU A 44 -16.89 -7.51 2.74
C GLU A 44 -17.14 -7.88 1.27
N GLU A 45 -17.51 -6.89 0.47
CA GLU A 45 -17.74 -7.05 -0.98
C GLU A 45 -16.47 -7.49 -1.70
N LEU A 46 -15.31 -6.95 -1.31
CA LEU A 46 -14.02 -7.35 -1.86
C LEU A 46 -13.68 -8.80 -1.49
N SER A 47 -13.93 -9.20 -0.24
CA SER A 47 -13.68 -10.56 0.22
C SER A 47 -14.53 -11.58 -0.53
N ASP A 48 -15.81 -11.29 -0.74
CA ASP A 48 -16.72 -12.19 -1.43
C ASP A 48 -16.32 -12.34 -2.92
N GLN A 49 -15.88 -11.25 -3.56
CA GLN A 49 -15.36 -11.31 -4.93
C GLN A 49 -14.04 -12.09 -5.02
N LEU A 50 -13.14 -11.92 -4.05
CA LEU A 50 -11.90 -12.69 -3.99
C LEU A 50 -12.18 -14.19 -3.81
N GLU A 51 -13.12 -14.56 -2.94
CA GLU A 51 -13.53 -15.94 -2.71
C GLU A 51 -14.16 -16.57 -3.96
N ALA A 52 -14.97 -15.80 -4.69
CA ALA A 52 -15.55 -16.23 -5.96
C ALA A 52 -14.48 -16.43 -7.05
N GLN A 53 -13.46 -15.57 -7.10
CA GLN A 53 -12.40 -15.64 -8.10
C GLN A 53 -11.31 -16.67 -7.77
N PHE A 54 -10.99 -16.85 -6.49
CA PHE A 54 -9.88 -17.68 -6.00
C PHE A 54 -10.39 -18.79 -5.08
N THR A 55 -11.11 -19.73 -5.67
CA THR A 55 -11.85 -20.80 -4.94
C THR A 55 -10.98 -21.74 -4.10
N ARG A 56 -9.68 -21.84 -4.40
CA ARG A 56 -8.72 -22.64 -3.62
C ARG A 56 -8.11 -21.89 -2.44
N GLY A 57 -8.51 -20.63 -2.23
CA GLY A 57 -7.91 -19.71 -1.28
C GLY A 57 -6.91 -18.75 -1.93
N PHE A 58 -6.48 -17.77 -1.16
CA PHE A 58 -5.54 -16.72 -1.58
C PHE A 58 -4.71 -16.22 -0.41
N LEU A 59 -3.58 -15.59 -0.72
CA LEU A 59 -2.77 -14.84 0.24
C LEU A 59 -3.02 -13.33 0.04
N LEU A 60 -3.36 -12.65 1.13
CA LEU A 60 -3.50 -11.19 1.16
C LEU A 60 -2.50 -10.56 2.14
N ARG A 61 -1.78 -9.53 1.68
CA ARG A 61 -0.82 -8.77 2.51
C ARG A 61 -1.33 -7.35 2.72
N GLY A 62 -0.91 -6.73 3.84
CA GLY A 62 -1.19 -5.32 4.11
C GLY A 62 -2.54 -5.10 4.78
N CYS A 63 -3.11 -6.15 5.39
CA CYS A 63 -4.32 -6.04 6.19
C CYS A 63 -4.01 -5.29 7.49
N ASN A 64 -4.76 -4.22 7.75
CA ASN A 64 -4.77 -3.58 9.05
C ASN A 64 -5.52 -4.46 10.08
N ALA A 65 -5.57 -4.02 11.34
CA ALA A 65 -6.20 -4.80 12.41
C ALA A 65 -7.69 -5.08 12.18
N GLU A 66 -8.42 -4.16 11.54
CA GLU A 66 -9.84 -4.29 11.24
C GLU A 66 -10.08 -5.37 10.18
N ILE A 67 -9.35 -5.32 9.06
CA ILE A 67 -9.40 -6.31 7.98
C ILE A 67 -8.97 -7.68 8.49
N ALA A 68 -7.88 -7.75 9.25
CA ALA A 68 -7.38 -8.98 9.84
C ALA A 68 -8.41 -9.63 10.78
N SER A 69 -9.09 -8.82 11.61
CA SER A 69 -10.16 -9.29 12.49
C SER A 69 -11.37 -9.81 11.70
N TYR A 70 -11.74 -9.11 10.62
CA TYR A 70 -12.79 -9.54 9.70
C TYR A 70 -12.45 -10.90 9.05
N LEU A 71 -11.27 -11.04 8.45
CA LEU A 71 -10.84 -12.27 7.78
C LEU A 71 -10.74 -13.45 8.75
N ARG A 72 -10.25 -13.21 9.98
CA ARG A 72 -10.21 -14.27 11.01
C ARG A 72 -11.61 -14.81 11.35
N LYS A 73 -12.65 -13.96 11.31
CA LYS A 73 -14.05 -14.40 11.51
C LYS A 73 -14.61 -15.21 10.34
N LYS A 74 -13.96 -15.14 9.16
CA LYS A 74 -14.24 -15.99 7.99
C LYS A 74 -13.28 -17.19 7.91
N ASP A 75 -12.72 -17.61 9.04
CA ASP A 75 -11.80 -18.75 9.18
C ASP A 75 -10.47 -18.65 8.41
N TYR A 76 -10.06 -17.44 8.01
CA TYR A 76 -8.71 -17.24 7.46
C TYR A 76 -7.65 -17.25 8.56
N GLU A 77 -6.51 -17.86 8.23
CA GLU A 77 -5.29 -17.71 9.01
C GLU A 77 -4.70 -16.31 8.84
N VAL A 78 -4.35 -15.68 9.97
CA VAL A 78 -3.78 -14.33 9.99
C VAL A 78 -2.44 -14.35 10.70
N ILE A 79 -1.39 -13.95 9.98
CA ILE A 79 -0.03 -13.86 10.49
C ILE A 79 0.40 -12.39 10.55
N ARG A 80 0.96 -11.96 11.70
CA ARG A 80 1.56 -10.64 11.83
C ARG A 80 2.93 -10.63 11.17
N THR A 81 3.07 -9.84 10.10
CA THR A 81 4.32 -9.75 9.33
C THR A 81 5.11 -8.47 9.59
N GLY A 82 4.57 -7.51 10.35
CA GLY A 82 5.25 -6.27 10.65
C GLY A 82 4.42 -5.26 11.44
N ALA A 83 4.83 -3.99 11.35
CA ALA A 83 4.15 -2.84 11.88
C ALA A 83 4.20 -1.68 10.87
N GLU A 84 3.15 -0.86 10.84
CA GLU A 84 3.08 0.33 10.00
C GLU A 84 3.57 1.54 10.78
N GLY A 85 4.42 2.36 10.16
CA GLY A 85 4.83 3.66 10.69
C GLY A 85 3.82 4.73 10.30
N ILE A 86 2.88 5.04 11.20
CA ILE A 86 1.87 6.07 10.98
C ILE A 86 2.38 7.40 11.52
N LEU A 87 2.43 8.43 10.66
CA LEU A 87 2.80 9.79 11.05
C LEU A 87 1.58 10.71 11.01
N ASP A 88 1.28 11.37 12.12
CA ASP A 88 0.28 12.42 12.17
C ASP A 88 0.87 13.73 11.64
N LEU A 89 0.46 14.12 10.43
CA LEU A 89 0.93 15.33 9.76
C LEU A 89 0.39 16.62 10.38
N ASN A 90 -0.64 16.55 11.23
CA ASN A 90 -1.18 17.72 11.92
C ASN A 90 -0.44 18.03 13.23
N ASN A 91 0.47 17.16 13.66
CA ASN A 91 1.17 17.27 14.94
C ASN A 91 2.69 17.44 14.73
N THR A 92 3.07 18.39 13.89
CA THR A 92 4.46 18.66 13.51
C THR A 92 5.30 19.22 14.67
N ASP A 93 4.66 19.71 15.73
CA ASP A 93 5.34 20.18 16.95
C ASP A 93 6.11 19.06 17.68
N LYS A 94 5.76 17.79 17.40
CA LYS A 94 6.41 16.60 18.00
C LYS A 94 7.60 16.07 17.20
N VAL A 95 8.04 16.75 16.14
CA VAL A 95 9.26 16.34 15.45
C VAL A 95 10.42 16.35 16.44
N THR A 96 11.21 15.28 16.48
CA THR A 96 12.32 15.16 17.43
C THR A 96 13.47 16.09 17.04
N LYS A 97 14.33 16.44 18.01
CA LYS A 97 15.52 17.26 17.75
C LYS A 97 16.43 16.65 16.68
N SER A 98 16.59 15.31 16.69
CA SER A 98 17.42 14.61 15.71
C SER A 98 16.91 14.78 14.28
N VAL A 99 15.59 14.73 14.06
CA VAL A 99 14.98 14.97 12.74
C VAL A 99 15.16 16.43 12.33
N ARG A 100 14.96 17.39 13.24
CA ARG A 100 15.24 18.81 12.94
C ARG A 100 16.69 19.05 12.55
N ASP A 101 17.63 18.47 13.27
CA ASP A 101 19.06 18.61 12.99
C ASP A 101 19.43 17.98 11.63
N LEU A 102 18.80 16.85 11.26
CA LEU A 102 18.94 16.23 9.93
C LEU A 102 18.44 17.16 8.82
N VAL A 103 17.25 17.73 8.98
CA VAL A 103 16.69 18.69 8.01
C VAL A 103 17.61 19.89 7.88
N ALA A 104 18.05 20.48 8.99
CA ALA A 104 18.93 21.64 9.00
C ALA A 104 20.28 21.39 8.29
N ARG A 105 20.85 20.17 8.42
CA ARG A 105 22.05 19.78 7.66
C ARG A 105 21.76 19.64 6.17
N GLY A 106 20.69 18.95 5.80
CA GLY A 106 20.30 18.75 4.40
C GLY A 106 20.04 20.08 3.67
N SER A 107 19.38 21.03 4.34
CA SER A 107 19.08 22.36 3.80
C SER A 107 20.31 23.19 3.47
N ARG A 108 21.50 22.85 3.97
CA ARG A 108 22.77 23.53 3.59
C ARG A 108 23.20 23.21 2.16
N TYR A 109 22.77 22.06 1.62
CA TYR A 109 23.21 21.55 0.32
C TYR A 109 22.15 21.73 -0.79
N GLY A 110 20.94 22.14 -0.45
CA GLY A 110 19.89 22.32 -1.44
C GLY A 110 18.52 22.65 -0.83
N LYS A 111 17.51 22.69 -1.71
CA LYS A 111 16.11 22.94 -1.35
C LYS A 111 15.24 21.77 -1.82
N VAL A 112 14.23 21.43 -1.03
CA VAL A 112 13.19 20.48 -1.42
C VAL A 112 12.13 21.23 -2.22
N LYS A 113 11.69 20.64 -3.32
CA LYS A 113 10.60 21.16 -4.15
C LYS A 113 9.60 20.05 -4.41
N GLU A 114 8.33 20.33 -4.20
CA GLU A 114 7.25 19.45 -4.64
C GLU A 114 7.16 19.49 -6.16
N ILE A 115 7.11 18.31 -6.77
CA ILE A 115 7.06 18.15 -8.22
C ILE A 115 5.65 17.67 -8.58
N PRO A 116 4.91 18.37 -9.46
CA PRO A 116 3.60 17.92 -9.89
C PRO A 116 3.67 16.55 -10.57
N LEU A 117 2.68 15.70 -10.31
CA LEU A 117 2.55 14.41 -10.97
C LEU A 117 2.09 14.62 -12.42
N THR A 118 3.04 14.59 -13.35
CA THR A 118 2.82 14.69 -14.79
C THR A 118 3.56 13.57 -15.49
N GLU A 119 3.12 13.20 -16.70
CA GLU A 119 3.77 12.15 -17.48
C GLU A 119 5.27 12.42 -17.70
N ILE A 120 5.63 13.66 -18.03
CA ILE A 120 7.02 14.09 -18.19
C ILE A 120 7.82 13.88 -16.90
N ASN A 121 7.27 14.21 -15.74
CA ASN A 121 7.95 14.02 -14.46
C ASN A 121 8.05 12.53 -14.08
N CYS A 122 7.04 11.70 -14.41
CA CYS A 122 7.12 10.25 -14.25
C CYS A 122 8.29 9.67 -15.08
N GLN A 123 8.40 10.06 -16.35
CA GLN A 123 9.51 9.63 -17.22
C GLN A 123 10.88 10.05 -16.65
N ARG A 124 10.98 11.27 -16.10
CA ARG A 124 12.21 11.76 -15.46
C ARG A 124 12.59 10.94 -14.23
N VAL A 125 11.61 10.57 -13.40
CA VAL A 125 11.84 9.71 -12.22
C VAL A 125 12.28 8.31 -12.65
N SER A 126 11.64 7.71 -13.67
CA SER A 126 12.04 6.39 -14.18
C SER A 126 13.50 6.38 -14.66
N ARG A 127 13.91 7.38 -15.45
CA ARG A 127 15.32 7.50 -15.90
C ARG A 127 16.28 7.71 -14.73
N PHE A 128 15.88 8.47 -13.72
CA PHE A 128 16.70 8.67 -12.54
C PHE A 128 16.92 7.36 -11.78
N ILE A 129 15.87 6.54 -11.63
CA ILE A 129 15.96 5.22 -10.98
C ILE A 129 16.96 4.32 -11.72
N GLU A 130 16.86 4.24 -13.05
CA GLU A 130 17.78 3.46 -13.91
C GLU A 130 19.26 3.88 -13.76
N GLN A 131 19.51 5.13 -13.39
CA GLN A 131 20.85 5.68 -13.18
C GLN A 131 21.38 5.46 -11.76
N THR A 132 20.55 4.94 -10.85
CA THR A 132 20.94 4.68 -9.47
C THR A 132 21.31 3.22 -9.28
N PRO A 133 22.32 2.89 -8.46
CA PRO A 133 22.79 1.52 -8.23
C PRO A 133 21.78 0.63 -7.48
N TYR A 134 20.59 1.15 -7.17
CA TYR A 134 19.51 0.43 -6.48
C TYR A 134 18.22 0.35 -7.34
N GLY A 135 18.32 0.72 -8.62
CA GLY A 135 17.25 0.62 -9.62
C GLY A 135 17.23 -0.72 -10.34
#